data_AF-A0A816EYT1-F1
#
_entry.id   AF-A0A816EYT1-F1
#
_cell.length_a   1.000
_cell.length_b   1.000
_cell.length_c   1.000
_cell.angle_alpha   90.00
_cell.angle_beta   90.00
_cell.angle_gamma   90.00
#
_symmetry.space_group_name_H-M   'P 1'
#
loop_
_entity.id
_entity.type
_entity.pdbx_description
1 polymer ?
#
loop_
_entity_poly.entity_id
_entity_poly.type
_entity_poly.pdbx_seq_one_letter_code
_entity_poly.pdbx_strand_id
1 'polypeptide(L)' 'MNKRILSYLNQLEPPIDIDLPNKNVRWLYPYKNGETWRCVESFYSKYYSDKHERILILGINPGRFGSGTT' A
#
# COMPACT_ATOMS: atom_id res chain seq x y z
N MET A 1 -6.09 -3.37 14.74
CA MET A 1 -5.42 -4.02 13.58
C MET A 1 -4.78 -2.97 12.67
N ASN A 2 -5.49 -1.86 12.42
CA ASN A 2 -5.02 -0.67 11.68
C ASN A 2 -3.55 -0.26 11.93
N LYS A 3 -3.09 -0.11 13.18
CA LYS A 3 -1.71 0.33 13.47
C LYS A 3 -0.65 -0.58 12.84
N ARG A 4 -0.89 -1.90 12.81
CA ARG A 4 0.02 -2.87 12.19
C ARG A 4 0.03 -2.73 10.67
N ILE A 5 -1.15 -2.53 10.07
CA ILE A 5 -1.29 -2.31 8.63
C ILE A 5 -0.59 -1.02 8.21
N LEU A 6 -0.88 0.10 8.90
CA LEU A 6 -0.25 1.39 8.62
C LEU A 6 1.27 1.32 8.81
N SER A 7 1.75 0.69 9.87
CA SER A 7 3.19 0.49 10.06
C SER A 7 3.84 -0.29 8.91
N TYR A 8 3.19 -1.37 8.46
CA TYR A 8 3.68 -2.17 7.33
C TYR A 8 3.71 -1.36 6.03
N LEU A 9 2.60 -0.68 5.70
CA LEU A 9 2.50 0.15 4.50
C LEU A 9 3.41 1.39 4.54
N ASN A 10 3.84 1.88 5.70
CA ASN A 10 4.78 3.00 5.74
C ASN A 10 6.23 2.54 5.50
N GLN A 11 6.55 1.31 5.92
CA GLN A 11 7.90 0.72 5.87
C GLN A 11 8.21 -0.01 4.57
N LEU A 12 7.21 -0.29 3.74
CA LEU A 12 7.46 -0.86 2.42
C LEU A 12 8.31 0.11 1.58
N GLU A 13 9.33 -0.43 0.93
CA GLU A 13 10.24 0.26 0.01
C GLU A 13 10.51 -0.67 -1.17
N PRO A 14 10.73 -0.14 -2.38
CA PRO A 14 11.18 -0.97 -3.49
C PRO A 14 12.57 -1.55 -3.18
N PRO A 15 12.83 -2.79 -3.58
CA PRO A 15 14.16 -3.38 -3.44
C PRO A 15 15.16 -2.58 -4.29
N ILE A 16 16.26 -2.17 -3.65
CA ILE A 16 17.29 -1.30 -4.25
C ILE A 16 18.27 -2.12 -5.09
N ASP A 17 18.39 -3.41 -4.80
CA ASP A 17 19.33 -4.37 -5.37
C ASP A 17 18.74 -5.21 -6.51
N ILE A 18 17.49 -4.97 -6.90
CA ILE A 18 16.81 -5.71 -7.97
C ILE A 18 16.64 -4.82 -9.20
N ASP A 19 17.34 -5.19 -10.27
CA ASP A 19 17.16 -4.62 -11.60
C ASP A 19 15.86 -5.11 -12.25
N LEU A 20 15.07 -4.16 -12.76
CA LEU A 20 13.88 -4.49 -13.53
C LEU A 20 14.25 -4.90 -14.97
N PRO A 21 13.52 -5.85 -15.59
CA PRO A 21 13.87 -6.41 -16.90
C PRO A 21 13.97 -5.39 -18.04
N ASN A 22 13.31 -4.24 -17.91
CA ASN A 22 13.30 -3.18 -18.92
C ASN A 22 13.54 -1.82 -18.26
N LYS A 23 14.43 -1.01 -18.83
CA LYS A 23 14.80 0.32 -18.33
C LYS A 23 13.64 1.33 -18.31
N ASN A 24 12.57 1.07 -19.05
CA ASN A 24 11.34 1.87 -19.05
C ASN A 24 10.32 1.44 -18.00
N VAL A 25 10.57 0.33 -17.30
CA VAL A 25 9.73 -0.12 -16.19
C VAL A 25 10.30 0.43 -14.89
N ARG A 26 9.41 0.93 -14.02
CA ARG A 26 9.76 1.48 -12.72
C ARG A 26 8.89 0.83 -11.66
N TRP A 27 9.46 0.66 -10.46
CA TRP A 27 8.70 0.32 -9.27
C TRP A 27 7.56 1.33 -9.07
N LEU A 28 6.38 0.82 -8.75
CA LEU A 28 5.24 1.64 -8.37
C LEU A 28 5.02 1.47 -6.86
N TYR A 29 5.12 2.58 -6.15
CA TYR A 29 4.95 2.59 -4.71
C TYR A 29 4.07 3.77 -4.27
N PRO A 30 2.75 3.55 -4.14
CA PRO A 30 1.79 4.65 -4.01
C PRO A 30 1.80 5.30 -2.61
N TYR A 31 2.21 4.58 -1.57
CA TYR A 31 2.04 5.02 -0.18
C TYR A 31 2.99 6.13 0.29
N LYS A 32 3.99 6.53 -0.51
CA LYS A 32 4.77 7.77 -0.23
C LYS A 32 4.07 9.04 -0.68
N ASN A 33 3.00 8.94 -1.48
CA ASN A 33 2.20 10.10 -1.84
C ASN A 33 1.33 10.54 -0.65
N GLY A 34 1.39 11.82 -0.29
CA GLY A 34 0.69 12.34 0.89
C GLY A 34 -0.84 12.23 0.83
N GLU A 35 -1.45 12.44 -0.34
CA GLU A 35 -2.91 12.30 -0.48
C GLU A 35 -3.35 10.84 -0.42
N THR A 36 -2.60 9.95 -1.08
CA THR A 36 -2.82 8.50 -0.94
C THR A 36 -2.66 8.06 0.51
N TRP A 37 -1.64 8.55 1.21
CA TRP A 37 -1.43 8.21 2.62
C TRP A 37 -2.59 8.67 3.51
N ARG A 38 -3.13 9.88 3.28
CA ARG A 38 -4.31 10.39 3.99
C ARG A 38 -5.54 9.49 3.79
N CYS A 39 -5.77 9.02 2.56
CA CYS A 39 -6.86 8.09 2.26
C CYS A 39 -6.66 6.74 2.96
N VAL A 40 -5.45 6.17 2.88
CA VAL A 40 -5.06 4.93 3.57
C VAL A 40 -5.28 5.01 5.08
N GLU A 41 -4.79 6.07 5.72
CA GLU A 41 -4.95 6.27 7.17
C GLU A 41 -6.43 6.38 7.57
N SER A 42 -7.21 7.16 6.80
CA SER A 42 -8.64 7.33 7.03
C SER A 42 -9.40 6.01 6.89
N PHE A 43 -9.10 5.23 5.85
CA PHE A 43 -9.75 3.95 5.56
C PHE A 43 -9.47 2.92 6.66
N TYR A 44 -8.20 2.68 6.99
CA TYR A 44 -7.85 1.67 7.99
C TYR A 44 -8.26 2.08 9.41
N SER A 45 -8.25 3.37 9.73
CA SER A 45 -8.78 3.85 11.02
C SER A 45 -10.29 3.65 11.13
N LYS A 46 -11.03 3.82 10.03
CA LYS A 46 -12.48 3.64 10.02
C LYS A 46 -12.91 2.16 10.05
N TYR A 47 -12.28 1.29 9.28
CA TYR A 47 -12.77 -0.08 9.06
C TYR A 47 -11.95 -1.20 9.74
N TYR A 48 -10.77 -0.87 10.29
CA TYR A 48 -9.82 -1.84 10.87
C TYR A 48 -9.33 -1.44 12.28
N SER A 49 -10.04 -0.54 12.96
CA SER A 49 -9.72 -0.08 14.33
C SER A 49 -10.10 -1.08 15.43
N ASP A 50 -10.56 -2.28 15.07
CA ASP A 50 -10.82 -3.39 15.99
C ASP A 50 -9.71 -4.47 15.97
N LYS A 51 -10.01 -5.61 16.61
CA LYS A 51 -9.15 -6.79 16.71
C LYS A 51 -9.80 -8.07 16.14
N HIS A 52 -10.94 -7.98 15.45
CA HIS A 52 -11.57 -9.17 14.90
C HIS A 52 -10.73 -9.74 13.76
N GLU A 53 -10.79 -11.05 13.58
CA GLU A 53 -10.17 -11.72 12.46
C GLU A 53 -10.80 -11.28 11.13
N ARG A 54 -10.06 -11.42 10.03
CA ARG A 54 -10.50 -11.07 8.68
C ARG A 54 -10.14 -12.19 7.72
N ILE A 55 -11.00 -12.41 6.73
CA ILE A 55 -10.70 -13.28 5.61
C ILE A 55 -9.80 -12.51 4.65
N LEU A 56 -8.66 -13.10 4.28
CA LEU A 56 -7.72 -12.52 3.34
C LEU A 56 -8.27 -12.61 1.91
N ILE A 57 -8.37 -11.47 1.24
CA ILE A 57 -8.66 -11.38 -0.20
C ILE A 57 -7.39 -10.89 -0.90
N LEU A 58 -6.85 -11.69 -1.83
CA LEU A 58 -5.64 -11.36 -2.58
C LEU A 58 -5.99 -10.89 -3.99
N GLY A 59 -5.62 -9.64 -4.31
CA GLY A 59 -5.60 -9.14 -5.68
C GLY A 59 -4.30 -9.52 -6.40
N ILE A 60 -4.01 -8.87 -7.53
CA ILE A 60 -2.76 -9.08 -8.30
C ILE A 60 -1.66 -8.16 -7.76
N ASN A 61 -1.71 -6.87 -8.09
CA ASN A 61 -0.78 -5.85 -7.60
C ASN A 61 -1.38 -4.44 -7.83
N PRO A 62 -0.87 -3.39 -7.14
CA PRO A 62 -1.32 -2.01 -7.37
C PRO A 62 -1.08 -1.54 -8.81
N GLY A 63 -2.01 -0.73 -9.32
CA GLY A 63 -1.87 0.02 -10.57
C GLY A 63 -1.70 1.51 -10.31
N ARG A 64 -1.24 2.28 -11.31
CA ARG A 64 -0.97 3.73 -11.18
C ARG A 64 -2.24 4.57 -11.01
N PHE A 65 -3.35 4.11 -11.58
CA PHE A 65 -4.63 4.81 -11.59
C PHE A 65 -5.61 4.17 -10.59
N GLY A 66 -6.75 4.83 -10.36
CA GLY A 66 -7.80 4.31 -9.48
C GLY A 66 -7.28 4.09 -8.06
N SER A 67 -7.15 2.83 -7.64
CA SER A 67 -6.64 2.48 -6.31
C SER A 67 -5.18 2.91 -6.07
N GLY A 68 -4.41 3.24 -7.10
CA GLY A 68 -3.05 3.77 -6.96
C GLY A 68 -2.98 5.18 -6.38
N THR A 69 -4.12 5.88 -6.31
CA THR A 69 -4.21 7.26 -5.82
C THR A 69 -4.98 7.40 -4.51
N THR A 70 -5.48 6.30 -3.94
CA THR A 70 -6.34 6.27 -2.74
C THR A 70 -5.87 5.24 -1.72
#